data_AF-A0A7X1HV36-F1
#
_entry.id   AF-A0A7X1HV36-F1
#
_cell.length_a   1.000
_cell.length_b   1.000
_cell.length_c   1.000
_cell.angle_alpha   90.00
_cell.angle_beta   90.00
_cell.angle_gamma   90.00
#
_symmetry.space_group_name_H-M   'P 1'
#
loop_
_entity.id
_entity.type
_entity.pdbx_description
1 polymer ?
#
loop_
_entity_poly.entity_id
_entity_poly.type
_entity_poly.pdbx_seq_one_letter_code
_entity_poly.pdbx_strand_id
1 'polypeptide(L)'
;MAGRGWYPAALCTEDLECRDELVAVVERLPRGVRHAVAEALRELDSRYRALTLDDAGRALSVALSVELAVLAARPWYWRRRPRCLPWEGSQ
;
A
#
# COMPACT_ATOMS: atom_id res chain seq x y z
N MET A 1 14.34 -3.35 -17.60
CA MET A 1 14.21 -2.02 -16.96
C MET A 1 12.76 -1.59 -17.13
N ALA A 2 11.99 -1.48 -16.05
CA ALA A 2 10.71 -0.79 -16.14
C ALA A 2 11.00 0.70 -16.41
N GLY A 3 10.37 1.28 -17.43
CA GLY A 3 10.56 2.68 -17.80
C GLY A 3 10.18 3.61 -16.64
N ARG A 4 10.78 4.80 -16.56
CA ARG A 4 10.37 5.82 -15.56
C ARG A 4 8.88 6.17 -15.76
N GLY A 5 8.15 6.40 -14.67
CA GLY A 5 6.75 6.82 -14.73
C GLY A 5 5.74 5.79 -15.23
N TRP A 6 6.08 4.49 -15.22
CA TRP A 6 5.21 3.41 -15.71
C TRP A 6 4.01 3.12 -14.80
N TYR A 7 4.04 3.57 -13.53
CA TYR A 7 2.97 3.38 -12.57
C TYR A 7 2.71 4.68 -11.80
N PRO A 8 1.64 5.43 -12.12
CA PRO A 8 1.27 6.66 -11.43
C PRO A 8 1.04 6.45 -9.93
N ALA A 9 1.33 7.48 -9.13
CA ALA A 9 1.09 7.44 -7.69
C ALA A 9 -0.40 7.21 -7.35
N ALA A 10 -1.31 7.73 -8.19
CA ALA A 10 -2.75 7.51 -8.03
C ALA A 10 -3.13 6.01 -8.13
N LEU A 11 -2.54 5.24 -9.05
CA LEU A 11 -2.79 3.79 -9.12
C LEU A 11 -2.23 3.07 -7.90
N CYS A 12 -1.09 3.53 -7.36
CA CYS A 12 -0.60 3.01 -6.09
C CYS A 12 -1.56 3.31 -4.95
N THR A 13 -2.22 4.46 -4.95
CA THR A 13 -3.26 4.79 -3.97
C THR A 13 -4.46 3.86 -4.09
N GLU A 14 -4.95 3.61 -5.30
CA GLU A 14 -6.06 2.68 -5.55
C GLU A 14 -5.76 1.27 -5.02
N ASP A 15 -4.53 0.77 -5.19
CA ASP A 15 -4.11 -0.52 -4.62
C ASP A 15 -4.17 -0.55 -3.08
N LEU A 16 -3.76 0.54 -2.43
CA LEU A 16 -3.78 0.66 -0.98
C LEU A 16 -5.21 0.81 -0.44
N GLU A 17 -6.09 1.46 -1.17
CA GLU A 17 -7.52 1.54 -0.87
C GLU A 17 -8.18 0.16 -1.03
N CYS A 18 -7.86 -0.57 -2.09
CA CYS A 18 -8.29 -1.96 -2.25
C CYS A 18 -7.82 -2.83 -1.06
N ARG A 19 -6.61 -2.58 -0.55
CA ARG A 19 -6.10 -3.26 0.67
C ARG A 19 -6.91 -2.88 1.93
N ASP A 20 -7.33 -1.63 2.07
CA ASP A 20 -8.22 -1.17 3.15
C ASP A 20 -9.57 -1.91 3.07
N GLU A 21 -10.18 -1.97 1.88
CA GLU A 21 -11.44 -2.66 1.65
C GLU A 21 -11.36 -4.17 1.91
N LEU A 22 -10.24 -4.80 1.54
CA LEU A 22 -10.00 -6.22 1.78
C LEU A 22 -10.08 -6.56 3.27
N VAL A 23 -9.57 -5.69 4.17
CA VAL A 23 -9.73 -5.89 5.62
C VAL A 23 -11.22 -5.89 6.01
N ALA A 24 -11.98 -4.92 5.52
CA ALA A 24 -13.40 -4.79 5.82
C ALA A 24 -14.23 -6.00 5.32
N VAL A 25 -13.89 -6.55 4.15
CA VAL A 25 -14.54 -7.74 3.60
C VAL A 25 -14.19 -8.99 4.42
N VAL A 26 -12.93 -9.16 4.81
CA VAL A 26 -12.48 -10.33 5.59
C VAL A 26 -13.21 -10.45 6.93
N GLU A 27 -13.51 -9.33 7.58
CA GLU A 27 -14.27 -9.31 8.83
C GLU A 27 -15.72 -9.80 8.69
N ARG A 28 -16.25 -9.84 7.46
CA ARG A 28 -17.60 -10.33 7.16
C ARG A 28 -17.63 -11.81 6.75
N LEU A 29 -16.47 -12.44 6.56
CA LEU A 29 -16.40 -13.82 6.12
C LEU A 29 -16.72 -14.80 7.26
N PRO A 30 -17.27 -16.01 6.92
CA PRO A 30 -17.41 -17.10 7.86
C PRO A 30 -16.08 -17.45 8.52
N ARG A 31 -16.11 -17.86 9.79
CA ARG A 31 -14.90 -18.05 10.63
C ARG A 31 -13.83 -18.94 9.98
N GLY A 32 -14.22 -20.04 9.35
CA GLY A 32 -13.29 -20.96 8.68
C GLY A 32 -12.57 -20.32 7.50
N VAL A 33 -13.29 -19.54 6.70
CA VAL A 33 -12.73 -18.82 5.53
C VAL A 33 -11.86 -17.64 6.01
N ARG A 34 -12.31 -16.92 7.03
CA ARG A 34 -11.56 -15.80 7.62
C ARG A 34 -10.15 -16.22 8.06
N HIS A 35 -10.02 -17.38 8.70
CA HIS A 35 -8.71 -17.87 9.14
C HIS A 35 -7.77 -18.12 7.96
N ALA A 36 -8.24 -18.80 6.92
CA ALA A 36 -7.44 -19.06 5.72
C ALA A 36 -7.00 -17.76 5.02
N VAL A 37 -7.91 -16.77 4.89
CA VAL A 37 -7.58 -15.47 4.31
C VAL A 37 -6.60 -14.68 5.19
N ALA A 38 -6.74 -14.75 6.51
CA ALA A 38 -5.82 -14.08 7.44
C ALA A 38 -4.39 -14.64 7.40
N GLU A 39 -4.20 -15.94 7.13
CA GLU A 39 -2.88 -16.52 6.88
C GLU A 39 -2.28 -15.99 5.57
N ALA A 40 -3.06 -16.01 4.47
CA ALA A 40 -2.61 -15.49 3.18
C ALA A 40 -2.25 -14.00 3.24
N LEU A 41 -3.05 -13.20 3.95
CA LEU A 41 -2.78 -11.78 4.18
C LEU A 41 -1.51 -11.55 4.98
N ARG A 42 -1.21 -12.39 5.99
CA ARG A 42 0.04 -12.30 6.75
C ARG A 42 1.26 -12.57 5.87
N GLU A 43 1.17 -13.55 4.97
CA GLU A 43 2.25 -13.80 4.02
C GLU A 43 2.44 -12.62 3.05
N LEU A 44 1.35 -12.09 2.50
CA LEU A 44 1.39 -10.93 1.63
C LEU A 44 1.99 -9.70 2.34
N ASP A 45 1.53 -9.41 3.56
CA ASP A 45 2.01 -8.29 4.37
C ASP A 45 3.50 -8.44 4.71
N SER A 46 3.97 -9.67 4.95
CA SER A 46 5.39 -9.98 5.18
C SER A 46 6.24 -9.67 3.94
N ARG A 47 5.80 -10.16 2.77
CA ARG A 47 6.49 -9.88 1.49
C ARG A 47 6.48 -8.39 1.16
N TYR A 48 5.36 -7.71 1.38
CA TYR A 48 5.24 -6.27 1.19
C TYR A 48 6.25 -5.53 2.07
N ARG A 49 6.36 -5.85 3.36
CA ARG A 49 7.36 -5.25 4.26
C ARG A 49 8.79 -5.49 3.79
N ALA A 50 9.10 -6.70 3.32
CA ALA A 50 10.45 -7.05 2.85
C ALA A 50 10.87 -6.28 1.58
N LEU A 51 9.90 -5.98 0.71
CA LEU A 51 10.13 -5.32 -0.58
C LEU A 51 9.98 -3.79 -0.54
N THR A 52 9.45 -3.24 0.55
CA THR A 52 9.21 -1.80 0.71
C THR A 52 10.05 -1.21 1.85
N LEU A 53 10.22 0.11 1.83
CA LEU A 53 10.85 0.89 2.87
C LEU A 53 9.79 1.70 3.62
N ASP A 54 9.92 1.81 4.94
CA ASP A 54 9.11 2.75 5.73
C ASP A 54 9.70 4.15 5.55
N ASP A 55 8.95 5.04 4.91
CA ASP A 55 9.32 6.44 4.74
C ASP A 55 8.33 7.36 5.46
N ALA A 56 7.55 6.81 6.38
CA ALA A 56 6.45 7.48 7.08
C ALA A 56 5.35 8.03 6.15
N GLY A 57 5.30 7.61 4.87
CA GLY A 57 4.34 8.11 3.88
C GLY A 57 4.83 9.34 3.10
N ARG A 58 6.09 9.74 3.28
CA ARG A 58 6.63 10.96 2.63
C ARG A 58 6.53 10.91 1.10
N ALA A 59 6.82 9.78 0.47
CA ALA A 59 6.77 9.68 -0.99
C ALA A 59 5.35 9.88 -1.55
N LEU A 60 4.33 9.32 -0.91
CA LEU A 60 2.93 9.51 -1.33
C LEU A 60 2.44 10.92 -1.02
N SER A 61 2.82 11.49 0.13
CA SER A 61 2.50 12.88 0.48
C SER A 61 2.97 13.86 -0.60
N VAL A 62 4.22 13.72 -1.05
CA VAL A 62 4.78 14.53 -2.14
C VAL A 62 4.07 14.26 -3.47
N ALA A 63 3.91 12.98 -3.85
CA ALA A 63 3.37 12.62 -5.15
C ALA A 63 1.90 13.02 -5.36
N LEU A 64 1.12 13.05 -4.28
CA LEU A 64 -0.32 13.38 -4.32
C LEU A 64 -0.62 14.80 -3.83
N SER A 65 0.40 15.55 -3.38
CA SER A 65 0.23 16.86 -2.73
C SER A 65 -0.77 16.81 -1.56
N VAL A 66 -0.65 15.77 -0.72
CA VAL A 66 -1.47 15.59 0.49
C VAL A 66 -0.63 15.75 1.74
N GLU A 67 -1.24 16.26 2.81
CA GLU A 67 -0.57 16.43 4.10
C GLU A 67 -0.09 15.09 4.68
N LEU A 68 1.16 15.04 5.15
CA LEU A 68 1.75 13.83 5.72
C LEU A 68 0.94 13.28 6.91
N ALA A 69 0.30 14.17 7.68
CA ALA A 69 -0.56 13.81 8.79
C ALA A 69 -1.76 12.94 8.37
N VAL A 70 -2.28 13.13 7.14
CA VAL A 70 -3.36 12.29 6.59
C VAL A 70 -2.89 10.85 6.41
N LEU A 71 -1.67 10.67 5.90
CA LEU A 71 -1.08 9.35 5.71
C LEU A 71 -0.63 8.70 7.03
N ALA A 72 -0.24 9.51 8.02
CA ALA A 72 0.11 9.04 9.35
C ALA A 72 -1.09 8.40 10.08
N ALA A 73 -2.31 8.85 9.80
CA ALA A 73 -3.56 8.31 10.34
C ALA A 73 -4.05 7.04 9.63
N ARG A 74 -3.45 6.67 8.49
CA ARG A 74 -3.80 5.47 7.72
C ARG A 74 -3.07 4.22 8.25
N PRO A 75 -3.52 3.01 7.88
CA PRO A 75 -2.83 1.77 8.21
C PRO A 75 -1.35 1.76 7.80
N TRP A 76 -0.54 0.97 8.50
CA TRP A 76 0.93 0.99 8.39
C TRP A 76 1.48 0.85 6.95
N TYR A 77 0.77 0.14 6.06
CA TYR A 77 1.21 -0.10 4.69
C TYR A 77 1.16 1.15 3.80
N TRP A 78 0.38 2.17 4.18
CA TRP A 78 0.36 3.49 3.53
C TRP A 78 1.62 4.31 3.78
N ARG A 79 2.37 3.99 4.84
CA ARG A 79 3.59 4.70 5.23
C ARG A 79 4.84 4.12 4.58
N ARG A 80 4.65 3.27 3.57
CA ARG A 80 5.71 2.52 2.93
C ARG A 80 5.72 2.76 1.44
N ARG A 81 6.92 2.67 0.87
CA ARG A 81 7.15 2.83 -0.56
C ARG A 81 8.01 1.72 -1.14
N PRO A 82 7.91 1.40 -2.43
CA PRO A 82 8.93 0.63 -3.13
C PRO A 82 10.30 1.31 -3.05
N ARG A 83 11.38 0.52 -3.15
CA ARG A 83 12.76 1.05 -3.15
C ARG A 83 13.02 2.02 -4.31
N CYS A 84 12.43 1.73 -5.47
CA CYS A 84 12.44 2.60 -6.64
C CYS A 84 11.00 3.07 -6.87
N LEU A 85 10.76 4.38 -6.83
CA LEU A 85 9.42 4.92 -7.02
C LEU A 85 9.00 4.76 -8.49
N PRO A 86 7.91 4.04 -8.78
CA PRO A 86 7.54 3.75 -10.15
C PRO A 86 6.88 4.95 -10.86
N TRP A 87 6.45 5.97 -10.11
CA TRP A 87 5.94 7.26 -10.59
C TRP A 87 7.01 8.34 -10.74
N GLU A 88 8.28 8.10 -10.35
CA GLU A 88 9.35 9.06 -10.62
C GLU A 88 9.59 9.16 -12.14
N GLY A 89 9.33 10.34 -12.70
CA GLY A 89 9.44 10.64 -14.13
C GLY A 89 8.12 10.85 -14.87
N SER A 90 6.98 10.68 -14.20
CA SER A 90 5.68 11.17 -14.64
C SER A 90 5.55 12.65 -14.24
N GLN A 91 6.22 13.56 -14.96
CA GLN A 91 5.96 15.01 -14.85
C GLN A 91 5.09 15.47 -16.02
#